data_AF-A0A5E4GL80-F1
#
_entry.id   AF-A0A5E4GL80-F1
#
_cell.length_a   1.000
_cell.length_b   1.000
_cell.length_c   1.000
_cell.angle_alpha   90.00
_cell.angle_beta   90.00
_cell.angle_gamma   90.00
#
_symmetry.space_group_name_H-M   'P 1'
#
loop_
_entity.id
_entity.type
_entity.pdbx_description
1 polymer ?
#
loop_
_entity_poly.entity_id
_entity_poly.type
_entity_poly.pdbx_seq_one_letter_code
_entity_poly.pdbx_strand_id
1 'polypeptide(L)'
;TVDVSKLDKLEEDVVVTLCLLEKYFSPSFFDIMVHLVVHLVREVRLCGPVYFRWMYPFEIYMKVLKGYVQNRTRPEGCIAERYIAEKAVEFCTQHLSDVSTVGVPSSQKMGVSKPLSGCTVSVVDQDLLNQAHLYVLENTEEVLPYIEQHMIHIKAAYPKFRKRTKWLQDKHNSTFIQWLRFKVQSELEEDNHGVSENLRWLAAGPNMAVPLYRNYLIKGIKFNIKAQDDVRTTQNSGVYLLAQTMQVASAKDKNPILSNMGFYGVIQKIWDLDYQKFTIPVFRCDWIDSSGLVVDELGFTLVDLSKIGHRNDQFVLASQVKQIFFVDDPMHRGWSVVLSMPNREYNNVIGDEVLGDVIIECEPFTRGMPNVDTFDEVV
;
A
#
# COMPACT_ATOMS: atom_id res chain seq x y z
N THR A 1 36.68 4.49 -28.08
CA THR A 1 36.58 4.14 -29.52
C THR A 1 35.86 2.82 -29.65
N VAL A 2 34.97 2.67 -30.62
CA VAL A 2 34.21 1.42 -30.83
C VAL A 2 35.09 0.43 -31.59
N ASP A 3 35.18 -0.80 -31.09
CA ASP A 3 35.86 -1.90 -31.78
C ASP A 3 34.91 -2.54 -32.80
N VAL A 4 35.18 -2.30 -34.09
CA VAL A 4 34.32 -2.75 -35.20
C VAL A 4 34.24 -4.27 -35.26
N SER A 5 35.30 -4.98 -34.84
CA SER A 5 35.34 -6.45 -34.86
C SER A 5 34.35 -7.11 -33.90
N LYS A 6 33.84 -6.35 -32.92
CA LYS A 6 32.88 -6.82 -31.91
C LYS A 6 31.43 -6.52 -32.24
N LEU A 7 31.16 -5.75 -33.31
CA LEU A 7 29.81 -5.30 -33.62
C LEU A 7 28.89 -6.45 -34.01
N ASP A 8 29.37 -7.44 -34.79
CA ASP A 8 28.55 -8.59 -35.19
C ASP A 8 28.05 -9.39 -33.98
N LYS A 9 28.95 -9.65 -33.02
CA LYS A 9 28.60 -10.31 -31.76
C LYS A 9 27.62 -9.48 -30.92
N LEU A 10 27.81 -8.16 -30.84
CA LEU A 10 26.90 -7.27 -30.10
C LEU A 10 25.50 -7.24 -30.70
N GLU A 11 25.35 -7.37 -32.03
CA GLU A 11 24.04 -7.42 -32.68
C GLU A 11 23.28 -8.69 -32.30
N GLU A 12 23.98 -9.84 -32.29
CA GLU A 12 23.44 -11.12 -31.85
C GLU A 12 23.08 -11.08 -30.36
N ASP A 13 23.99 -10.59 -29.51
CA ASP A 13 23.80 -10.50 -28.06
C ASP A 13 22.60 -9.61 -27.69
N VAL A 14 22.37 -8.51 -28.41
CA VAL A 14 21.23 -7.61 -28.19
C VAL A 14 19.91 -8.33 -28.48
N VAL A 15 19.83 -9.11 -29.56
CA VAL A 15 18.62 -9.87 -29.89
C VAL A 15 18.34 -10.92 -28.81
N VAL A 16 19.37 -11.67 -28.40
CA VAL A 16 19.24 -12.67 -27.33
C VAL A 16 18.83 -12.01 -26.02
N THR A 17 19.41 -10.87 -25.68
CA THR A 17 19.08 -10.11 -24.46
C THR A 17 17.62 -9.67 -24.45
N LEU A 18 17.09 -9.12 -25.55
CA LEU A 18 15.68 -8.76 -25.64
C LEU A 18 14.76 -9.98 -25.47
N CYS A 19 15.07 -11.11 -26.12
CA CYS A 19 14.32 -12.36 -25.96
C CYS A 19 14.37 -12.90 -24.52
N LEU A 20 15.49 -12.71 -23.81
CA LEU A 20 15.59 -13.07 -22.40
C LEU A 20 14.77 -12.13 -21.53
N LEU A 21 14.82 -10.82 -21.78
CA LEU A 21 14.00 -9.84 -21.06
C LEU A 21 12.50 -10.13 -21.25
N GLU A 22 12.07 -10.55 -22.44
CA GLU A 22 10.65 -10.88 -22.74
C GLU A 22 10.11 -12.03 -21.88
N LYS A 23 10.99 -12.89 -21.36
CA LYS A 23 10.59 -13.97 -20.45
C LYS A 23 10.28 -13.48 -19.04
N TYR A 24 10.80 -12.31 -18.66
CA TYR A 24 10.73 -11.80 -17.28
C TYR A 24 9.87 -10.54 -17.16
N PHE A 25 9.84 -9.69 -18.18
CA PHE A 25 9.12 -8.44 -18.17
C PHE A 25 7.80 -8.55 -18.96
N SER A 26 6.75 -7.90 -18.45
CA SER A 26 5.45 -7.88 -19.13
C SER A 26 5.54 -7.24 -20.52
N PRO A 27 4.63 -7.56 -21.45
CA PRO A 27 4.60 -6.92 -22.78
C PRO A 27 4.57 -5.38 -22.74
N SER A 28 4.06 -4.78 -21.66
CA SER A 28 4.03 -3.32 -21.49
C SER A 28 5.41 -2.67 -21.30
N PHE A 29 6.42 -3.46 -20.92
CA PHE A 29 7.81 -3.02 -20.83
C PHE A 29 8.44 -2.81 -22.22
N PHE A 30 8.04 -3.61 -23.21
CA PHE A 30 8.56 -3.57 -24.57
C PHE A 30 7.86 -2.48 -25.38
N ASP A 31 8.05 -1.23 -24.95
CA ASP A 31 7.64 -0.08 -25.74
C ASP A 31 8.60 0.14 -26.93
N ILE A 32 8.27 1.13 -27.76
CA ILE A 32 9.06 1.43 -28.95
C ILE A 32 10.53 1.74 -28.62
N MET A 33 10.83 2.30 -27.46
CA MET A 33 12.20 2.67 -27.07
C MET A 33 13.05 1.43 -26.79
N VAL A 34 12.47 0.41 -26.13
CA VAL A 34 13.16 -0.87 -25.88
C VAL A 34 13.44 -1.58 -27.19
N HIS A 35 12.51 -1.54 -28.14
CA HIS A 35 12.72 -2.12 -29.47
C HIS A 35 13.76 -1.37 -30.31
N LEU A 36 14.09 -0.10 -30.05
CA LEU A 36 15.13 0.60 -30.80
C LEU A 36 16.54 0.06 -30.51
N VAL A 37 16.74 -0.71 -29.43
CA VAL A 37 18.04 -1.26 -29.03
C VAL A 37 18.62 -2.19 -30.11
N VAL A 38 17.78 -2.97 -30.81
CA VAL A 38 18.23 -3.81 -31.94
C VAL A 38 18.80 -3.02 -33.12
N HIS A 39 18.49 -1.74 -33.23
CA HIS A 39 19.03 -0.89 -34.30
C HIS A 39 20.35 -0.21 -33.93
N LEU A 40 20.74 -0.21 -32.65
CA LEU A 40 21.93 0.52 -32.19
C LEU A 40 23.22 0.06 -32.88
N VAL A 41 23.42 -1.25 -33.02
CA VAL A 41 24.65 -1.78 -33.63
C VAL A 41 24.73 -1.41 -35.11
N ARG A 42 23.62 -1.52 -35.83
CA ARG A 42 23.51 -1.08 -37.22
C ARG A 42 23.74 0.42 -37.36
N GLU A 43 23.21 1.22 -36.43
CA GLU A 43 23.44 2.66 -36.39
C GLU A 43 24.91 3.01 -36.14
N VAL A 44 25.59 2.27 -35.26
CA VAL A 44 27.03 2.42 -35.01
C VAL A 44 27.85 2.09 -36.24
N ARG A 45 27.52 1.02 -36.97
CA ARG A 45 28.20 0.65 -38.24
C ARG A 45 28.08 1.75 -39.30
N LEU A 46 26.89 2.32 -39.45
CA LEU A 46 26.62 3.28 -40.53
C LEU A 46 27.11 4.69 -40.22
N CYS A 47 27.08 5.11 -38.95
CA CYS A 47 27.19 6.52 -38.60
C CYS A 47 28.13 6.78 -37.41
N GLY A 48 28.84 5.77 -36.91
CA GLY A 48 29.80 5.90 -35.81
C GLY A 48 29.14 5.94 -34.42
N PRO A 49 29.84 6.36 -33.36
CA PRO A 49 29.30 6.35 -32.00
C PRO A 49 27.96 7.09 -31.85
N VAL A 50 26.97 6.45 -31.21
CA VAL A 50 25.58 6.95 -31.10
C VAL A 50 25.48 8.20 -30.22
N TYR A 51 26.33 8.33 -29.18
CA TYR A 51 26.20 9.41 -28.20
C TYR A 51 26.31 10.83 -28.78
N PHE A 52 26.97 11.01 -29.93
CA PHE A 52 27.06 12.30 -30.61
C PHE A 52 25.85 12.62 -31.51
N ARG A 53 24.98 11.64 -31.76
CA ARG A 53 23.85 11.74 -32.69
C ARG A 53 22.51 11.49 -31.99
N TRP A 54 22.55 11.17 -30.70
CA TRP A 54 21.35 10.92 -29.92
C TRP A 54 20.65 12.23 -29.62
N MET A 55 19.43 12.39 -30.15
CA MET A 55 18.58 13.56 -29.92
C MET A 55 17.95 13.56 -28.53
N TYR A 56 17.90 12.40 -27.87
CA TYR A 56 17.17 12.21 -26.62
C TYR A 56 17.53 13.21 -25.50
N PRO A 57 18.82 13.52 -25.21
CA PRO A 57 19.17 14.55 -24.23
C PRO A 57 18.66 15.94 -24.61
N PHE A 58 18.73 16.29 -25.90
CA PHE A 58 18.24 17.56 -26.42
C PHE A 58 16.72 17.65 -26.36
N GLU A 59 16.01 16.56 -26.67
CA GLU A 59 14.54 16.49 -26.61
C GLU A 59 14.02 16.59 -25.18
N ILE A 60 14.66 15.91 -24.22
CA ILE A 60 14.34 16.04 -22.79
C ILE A 60 14.52 17.48 -22.35
N TYR A 61 15.66 18.09 -22.67
CA TYR A 61 15.93 19.47 -22.29
C TYR A 61 14.94 20.43 -22.95
N MET A 62 14.60 20.21 -24.22
CA MET A 62 13.61 21.01 -24.94
C MET A 62 12.21 20.88 -24.33
N LYS A 63 11.83 19.69 -23.82
CA LYS A 63 10.58 19.50 -23.06
C LYS A 63 10.54 20.36 -21.80
N VAL A 64 11.66 20.48 -21.08
CA VAL A 64 11.79 21.36 -19.91
C VAL A 64 11.63 22.83 -20.33
N LEU A 65 12.40 23.28 -21.33
CA LEU A 65 12.31 24.66 -21.85
C LEU A 65 10.91 25.02 -22.34
N LYS A 66 10.22 24.08 -23.00
CA LYS A 66 8.83 24.24 -23.42
C LYS A 66 7.89 24.49 -22.23
N GLY A 67 8.18 23.91 -21.06
CA GLY A 67 7.46 24.18 -19.82
C GLY A 67 7.66 25.60 -19.29
N TYR A 68 8.72 26.30 -19.69
CA TYR A 68 8.97 27.68 -19.28
C TYR A 68 8.17 28.71 -20.07
N VAL A 69 7.76 28.38 -21.29
CA VAL A 69 7.06 29.31 -22.20
C VAL A 69 5.64 29.56 -21.71
N GLN A 70 5.43 30.67 -21.01
CA GLN A 70 4.09 31.14 -20.60
C GLN A 70 3.44 32.05 -21.64
N ASN A 71 4.25 32.79 -22.41
CA ASN A 71 3.78 33.65 -23.50
C ASN A 71 4.40 33.20 -24.84
N ARG A 72 3.57 32.65 -25.72
CA ARG A 72 3.99 32.16 -27.05
C ARG A 72 4.45 33.25 -28.01
N THR A 73 4.12 34.52 -27.75
CA THR A 73 4.57 35.66 -28.59
C THR A 73 5.99 36.11 -28.26
N ARG A 74 6.56 35.67 -27.13
CA ARG A 74 7.93 35.98 -26.67
C ARG A 74 8.56 34.77 -25.96
N PRO A 75 8.70 33.61 -26.64
CA PRO A 75 9.14 32.37 -26.01
C PRO A 75 10.56 32.45 -25.45
N GLU A 76 11.48 33.15 -26.13
CA GLU A 76 12.87 33.32 -25.70
C GLU A 76 12.95 34.10 -24.39
N GLY A 77 12.11 35.14 -24.24
CA GLY A 77 12.03 35.94 -23.02
C GLY A 77 11.53 35.12 -21.83
N CYS A 78 10.48 34.31 -22.02
CA CYS A 78 9.95 33.43 -20.97
C CYS A 78 10.98 32.36 -20.54
N ILE A 79 11.71 31.79 -21.51
CA ILE A 79 12.75 30.80 -21.23
C ILE A 79 13.88 31.46 -20.41
N ALA A 80 14.38 32.61 -20.85
CA ALA A 80 15.46 33.33 -20.17
C ALA A 80 15.08 33.72 -18.74
N GLU A 81 13.89 34.29 -18.55
CA GLU A 81 13.38 34.68 -17.23
C GLU A 81 13.31 33.49 -16.27
N ARG A 82 12.74 32.38 -16.71
CA ARG A 82 12.57 31.20 -15.86
C ARG A 82 13.87 30.47 -15.59
N TYR A 83 14.76 30.40 -16.58
CA TYR A 83 16.09 29.84 -16.41
C TYR A 83 16.91 30.62 -15.37
N ILE A 84 16.86 31.96 -15.42
CA ILE A 84 17.53 32.81 -14.41
C ILE A 84 16.93 32.56 -13.02
N ALA A 85 15.60 32.46 -12.92
CA ALA A 85 14.94 32.17 -11.65
C ALA A 85 15.37 30.81 -11.07
N GLU A 86 15.41 29.76 -11.90
CA GLU A 86 15.86 28.43 -11.47
C GLU A 86 17.34 28.45 -11.05
N LYS A 87 18.22 29.10 -11.81
CA LYS A 87 19.64 29.22 -11.44
C LYS A 87 19.86 30.01 -10.16
N ALA A 88 19.08 31.06 -9.93
CA ALA A 88 19.13 31.81 -8.69
C ALA A 88 18.66 30.97 -7.49
N VAL A 89 17.60 30.18 -7.65
CA VAL A 89 17.13 29.26 -6.61
C VAL A 89 18.17 28.17 -6.34
N GLU A 90 18.72 27.54 -7.37
CA GLU A 90 19.75 26.52 -7.27
C GLU A 90 20.99 27.04 -6.51
N PHE A 91 21.47 28.23 -6.87
CA PHE A 91 22.55 28.90 -6.16
C PHE A 91 22.22 29.15 -4.68
N CYS A 92 21.02 29.69 -4.39
CA CYS A 92 20.59 29.91 -3.01
C CYS A 92 20.47 28.60 -2.22
N THR A 93 20.01 27.50 -2.84
CA THR A 93 19.88 26.20 -2.17
C THR A 93 21.21 25.61 -1.73
N GLN A 94 22.30 25.86 -2.46
CA GLN A 94 23.65 25.43 -2.04
C GLN A 94 24.14 26.17 -0.79
N HIS A 95 23.55 27.32 -0.46
CA HIS A 95 23.92 28.16 0.67
C HIS A 95 22.89 28.16 1.83
N LEU A 96 21.78 27.42 1.69
CA LEU A 96 20.72 27.32 2.67
C LEU A 96 20.63 25.87 3.18
N SER A 97 21.46 25.51 4.16
CA SER A 97 21.58 24.14 4.68
C SER A 97 20.32 23.61 5.39
N ASP A 98 19.38 24.47 5.79
CA ASP A 98 18.23 24.11 6.63
C ASP A 98 16.85 24.45 6.03
N VAL A 99 16.76 24.69 4.72
CA VAL A 99 15.49 25.06 4.07
C VAL A 99 14.93 23.88 3.28
N SER A 100 13.70 23.47 3.61
CA SER A 100 12.99 22.43 2.85
C SER A 100 12.63 22.92 1.44
N THR A 101 13.10 22.23 0.41
CA THR A 101 12.74 22.52 -0.99
C THR A 101 11.24 22.34 -1.20
N VAL A 102 10.55 23.41 -1.58
CA VAL A 102 9.12 23.37 -1.91
C VAL A 102 8.91 22.49 -3.15
N GLY A 103 8.02 21.50 -3.04
CA GLY A 103 7.68 20.59 -4.14
C GLY A 103 8.47 19.28 -4.17
N VAL A 104 9.54 19.15 -3.37
CA VAL A 104 10.19 17.86 -3.11
C VAL A 104 9.58 17.27 -1.85
N PRO A 105 9.04 16.03 -1.87
CA PRO A 105 8.60 15.38 -0.65
C PRO A 105 9.79 15.23 0.29
N SER A 106 9.78 15.91 1.43
CA SER A 106 10.80 15.70 2.46
C SER A 106 10.77 14.23 2.89
N SER A 107 11.90 13.53 2.80
CA SER A 107 12.04 12.15 3.30
C SER A 107 11.58 11.99 4.77
N GLN A 108 11.62 13.08 5.55
CA GLN A 108 11.12 13.18 6.92
C GLN A 108 9.60 13.01 7.11
N LYS A 109 8.78 12.91 6.05
CA LYS A 109 7.31 12.70 6.19
C LYS A 109 6.86 11.25 6.00
N MET A 110 7.77 10.27 5.97
CA MET A 110 7.41 8.85 5.86
C MET A 110 6.66 8.26 7.06
N GLY A 111 6.47 9.02 8.15
CA GLY A 111 5.71 8.56 9.33
C GLY A 111 4.38 9.27 9.59
N VAL A 112 4.03 10.34 8.86
CA VAL A 112 2.87 11.18 9.23
C VAL A 112 1.59 10.63 8.60
N SER A 113 0.78 9.98 9.43
CA SER A 113 -0.60 9.66 9.10
C SER A 113 -1.47 10.90 9.30
N LYS A 114 -2.19 11.34 8.26
CA LYS A 114 -3.05 12.53 8.35
C LYS A 114 -4.19 12.51 7.32
N PRO A 115 -5.31 13.18 7.60
CA PRO A 115 -6.35 13.39 6.60
C PRO A 115 -5.84 14.26 5.44
N LEU A 116 -6.29 13.94 4.23
CA LEU A 116 -5.97 14.70 3.01
C LEU A 116 -7.17 15.48 2.48
N SER A 117 -8.38 15.19 2.98
CA SER A 117 -9.62 15.90 2.65
C SER A 117 -10.11 16.71 3.85
N GLY A 118 -11.05 17.64 3.59
CA GLY A 118 -11.83 18.24 4.65
C GLY A 118 -12.57 17.18 5.49
N CYS A 119 -12.71 17.47 6.79
CA CYS A 119 -13.44 16.64 7.74
C CYS A 119 -14.95 16.84 7.57
N THR A 120 -15.71 15.74 7.58
CA THR A 120 -17.16 15.75 7.78
C THR A 120 -17.48 15.02 9.07
N VAL A 121 -18.08 15.68 10.05
CA VAL A 121 -18.47 15.02 11.31
C VAL A 121 -19.87 14.43 11.16
N SER A 122 -20.04 13.17 11.54
CA SER A 122 -21.35 12.51 11.60
C SER A 122 -21.56 11.87 12.97
N VAL A 123 -22.76 12.02 13.52
CA VAL A 123 -23.22 11.14 14.59
C VAL A 123 -23.48 9.77 13.98
N VAL A 124 -22.91 8.72 14.54
CA VAL A 124 -23.02 7.35 14.03
C VAL A 124 -23.91 6.49 14.95
N ASP A 125 -24.37 5.36 14.41
CA ASP A 125 -25.09 4.35 15.18
C ASP A 125 -24.19 3.73 16.26
N GLN A 126 -24.75 3.49 17.45
CA GLN A 126 -24.00 3.02 18.61
C GLN A 126 -23.46 1.60 18.40
N ASP A 127 -24.23 0.70 17.78
CA ASP A 127 -23.79 -0.68 17.55
C ASP A 127 -22.65 -0.70 16.53
N LEU A 128 -22.74 0.15 15.50
CA LEU A 128 -21.67 0.32 14.53
C LEU A 128 -20.40 0.95 15.15
N LEU A 129 -20.55 1.93 16.04
CA LEU A 129 -19.42 2.50 16.78
C LEU A 129 -18.78 1.46 17.71
N ASN A 130 -19.60 0.65 18.40
CA ASN A 130 -19.13 -0.41 19.27
C ASN A 130 -18.36 -1.48 18.48
N GLN A 131 -18.76 -1.82 17.25
CA GLN A 131 -17.99 -2.72 16.39
C GLN A 131 -16.60 -2.15 16.07
N ALA A 132 -16.53 -0.87 15.67
CA ALA A 132 -15.26 -0.22 15.38
C ALA A 132 -14.36 -0.12 16.63
N HIS A 133 -14.95 0.25 17.77
CA HIS A 133 -14.25 0.36 19.04
C HIS A 133 -13.76 -1.00 19.54
N LEU A 134 -14.57 -2.06 19.46
CA LEU A 134 -14.18 -3.41 19.83
C LEU A 134 -12.98 -3.88 19.00
N TYR A 135 -12.98 -3.63 17.69
CA TYR A 135 -11.84 -3.97 16.83
C TYR A 135 -10.55 -3.28 17.30
N VAL A 136 -10.63 -2.00 17.67
CA VAL A 136 -9.47 -1.27 18.24
C VAL A 136 -8.99 -1.94 19.53
N LEU A 137 -9.90 -2.27 20.45
CA LEU A 137 -9.57 -2.90 21.73
C LEU A 137 -8.91 -4.28 21.52
N GLU A 138 -9.45 -5.11 20.63
CA GLU A 138 -8.92 -6.44 20.31
C GLU A 138 -7.53 -6.40 19.68
N ASN A 139 -7.18 -5.29 19.03
CA ASN A 139 -5.89 -5.09 18.35
C ASN A 139 -4.94 -4.16 19.11
N THR A 140 -5.23 -3.84 20.37
CA THR A 140 -4.37 -3.00 21.23
C THR A 140 -3.64 -3.85 22.26
N GLU A 141 -2.30 -3.82 22.24
CA GLU A 141 -1.44 -4.63 23.12
C GLU A 141 -1.74 -4.44 24.62
N GLU A 142 -1.93 -3.18 25.06
CA GLU A 142 -2.25 -2.85 26.45
C GLU A 142 -3.59 -3.46 26.93
N VAL A 143 -4.49 -3.80 26.01
CA VAL A 143 -5.83 -4.32 26.31
C VAL A 143 -5.86 -5.86 26.31
N LEU A 144 -4.89 -6.53 25.69
CA LEU A 144 -4.83 -8.00 25.61
C LEU A 144 -4.95 -8.71 26.97
N PRO A 145 -4.28 -8.26 28.06
CA PRO A 145 -4.45 -8.89 29.37
C PRO A 145 -5.89 -8.80 29.90
N TYR A 146 -6.59 -7.71 29.60
CA TYR A 146 -7.99 -7.52 29.99
C TYR A 146 -8.93 -8.42 29.19
N ILE A 147 -8.62 -8.69 27.92
CA ILE A 147 -9.36 -9.66 27.10
C ILE A 147 -9.26 -11.06 27.72
N GLU A 148 -8.05 -11.49 28.10
CA GLU A 148 -7.83 -12.78 28.75
C GLU A 148 -8.59 -12.87 30.08
N GLN A 149 -8.50 -11.83 30.93
CA GLN A 149 -9.24 -11.76 32.19
C GLN A 149 -10.76 -11.84 31.98
N HIS A 150 -11.31 -11.10 31.00
CA HIS A 150 -12.73 -11.14 30.69
C HIS A 150 -13.16 -12.52 30.20
N MET A 151 -12.35 -13.18 29.37
CA MET A 151 -12.61 -14.54 28.91
C MET A 151 -12.61 -15.56 30.06
N ILE A 152 -11.71 -15.42 31.03
CA ILE A 152 -11.71 -16.23 32.26
C ILE A 152 -12.98 -15.95 33.07
N HIS A 153 -13.35 -14.68 33.24
CA HIS A 153 -14.55 -14.26 33.96
C HIS A 153 -15.82 -14.86 33.35
N ILE A 154 -16.00 -14.79 32.02
CA ILE A 154 -17.15 -15.39 31.32
C ILE A 154 -17.18 -16.91 31.53
N LYS A 155 -16.02 -17.59 31.40
CA LYS A 155 -15.95 -19.05 31.61
C LYS A 155 -16.32 -19.47 33.04
N ALA A 156 -15.99 -18.64 34.02
CA ALA A 156 -16.33 -18.87 35.43
C ALA A 156 -17.82 -18.58 35.72
N ALA A 157 -18.35 -17.47 35.21
CA ALA A 157 -19.74 -17.06 35.39
C ALA A 157 -20.74 -17.97 34.65
N TYR A 158 -20.31 -18.60 33.55
CA TYR A 158 -21.15 -19.46 32.71
C TYR A 158 -20.57 -20.87 32.50
N PRO A 159 -20.47 -21.71 33.56
CA PRO A 159 -19.80 -23.02 33.46
C PRO A 159 -20.40 -23.96 32.41
N LYS A 160 -21.73 -23.87 32.18
CA LYS A 160 -22.45 -24.68 31.17
C LYS A 160 -22.00 -24.43 29.74
N PHE A 161 -21.45 -23.25 29.45
CA PHE A 161 -21.03 -22.83 28.12
C PHE A 161 -19.51 -22.85 27.94
N ARG A 162 -18.75 -23.33 28.93
CA ARG A 162 -17.28 -23.32 28.94
C ARG A 162 -16.62 -24.00 27.73
N LYS A 163 -17.30 -24.98 27.12
CA LYS A 163 -16.81 -25.70 25.92
C LYS A 163 -17.36 -25.13 24.59
N ARG A 164 -18.25 -24.12 24.62
CA ARG A 164 -18.87 -23.55 23.42
C ARG A 164 -18.11 -22.29 22.97
N THR A 165 -17.06 -22.47 22.19
CA THR A 165 -16.17 -21.38 21.73
C THR A 165 -16.92 -20.21 21.09
N LYS A 166 -17.80 -20.48 20.12
CA LYS A 166 -18.58 -19.44 19.45
C LYS A 166 -19.42 -18.62 20.43
N TRP A 167 -20.12 -19.28 21.35
CA TRP A 167 -20.94 -18.59 22.35
C TRP A 167 -20.09 -17.73 23.29
N LEU A 168 -18.91 -18.21 23.68
CA LEU A 168 -17.98 -17.44 24.52
C LEU A 168 -17.50 -16.19 23.78
N GLN A 169 -17.17 -16.30 22.49
CA GLN A 169 -16.76 -15.14 21.69
C GLN A 169 -17.92 -14.15 21.51
N ASP A 170 -19.11 -14.61 21.13
CA ASP A 170 -20.29 -13.75 20.97
C ASP A 170 -20.62 -13.03 22.31
N LYS A 171 -20.47 -13.73 23.44
CA LYS A 171 -20.67 -13.15 24.76
C LYS A 171 -19.58 -12.13 25.10
N HIS A 172 -18.32 -12.44 24.79
CA HIS A 172 -17.20 -11.51 24.96
C HIS A 172 -17.45 -10.24 24.16
N ASN A 173 -17.68 -10.34 22.86
CA ASN A 173 -17.85 -9.21 21.95
C ASN A 173 -19.02 -8.31 22.38
N SER A 174 -20.10 -8.89 22.92
CA SER A 174 -21.27 -8.12 23.37
C SER A 174 -21.14 -7.48 24.75
N THR A 175 -20.24 -7.94 25.62
CA THR A 175 -20.11 -7.41 26.99
C THR A 175 -18.77 -6.78 27.32
N PHE A 176 -17.74 -6.97 26.47
CA PHE A 176 -16.37 -6.60 26.80
C PHE A 176 -16.19 -5.09 26.98
N ILE A 177 -16.74 -4.25 26.10
CA ILE A 177 -16.61 -2.79 26.20
C ILE A 177 -17.09 -2.29 27.58
N GLN A 178 -18.29 -2.71 27.97
CA GLN A 178 -18.87 -2.29 29.26
C GLN A 178 -18.10 -2.88 30.44
N TRP A 179 -17.67 -4.14 30.34
CA TRP A 179 -16.87 -4.80 31.37
C TRP A 179 -15.51 -4.11 31.57
N LEU A 180 -14.81 -3.79 30.48
CA LEU A 180 -13.51 -3.12 30.49
C LEU A 180 -13.63 -1.75 31.15
N ARG A 181 -14.66 -0.98 30.79
CA ARG A 181 -14.94 0.32 31.41
C ARG A 181 -15.08 0.22 32.92
N PHE A 182 -15.88 -0.73 33.41
CA PHE A 182 -16.05 -0.93 34.85
C PHE A 182 -14.78 -1.45 35.54
N LYS A 183 -14.05 -2.35 34.90
CA LYS A 183 -12.81 -2.91 35.44
C LYS A 183 -11.74 -1.83 35.62
N VAL A 184 -11.52 -1.01 34.60
CA VAL A 184 -10.57 0.11 34.64
C VAL A 184 -11.01 1.17 35.63
N GLN A 185 -12.31 1.50 35.70
CA GLN A 185 -12.84 2.44 36.69
C GLN A 185 -12.57 1.97 38.13
N SER A 186 -12.77 0.68 38.42
CA SER A 186 -12.50 0.09 39.73
C SER A 186 -11.01 0.09 40.07
N GLU A 187 -10.13 -0.17 39.10
CA GLU A 187 -8.67 -0.13 39.33
C GLU A 187 -8.19 1.29 39.64
N LEU A 188 -8.78 2.31 39.00
CA LEU A 188 -8.44 3.71 39.25
C LEU A 188 -8.79 4.20 40.67
N GLU A 189 -9.64 3.47 41.40
CA GLU A 189 -9.97 3.77 42.81
C GLU A 189 -8.91 3.24 43.79
N GLU A 190 -7.98 2.39 43.34
CA GLU A 190 -6.90 1.84 44.14
C GLU A 190 -5.66 2.77 44.16
N ASP A 191 -5.00 2.88 45.32
CA ASP A 191 -3.71 3.57 45.42
C ASP A 191 -2.65 2.81 44.61
N ASN A 192 -1.94 3.51 43.72
CA ASN A 192 -0.90 2.95 42.83
C ASN A 192 -1.42 1.94 41.78
N HIS A 193 -2.58 2.25 41.17
CA HIS A 193 -3.33 1.42 40.21
C HIS A 193 -2.60 0.93 38.95
N GLY A 194 -1.46 1.50 38.56
CA GLY A 194 -0.70 1.07 37.37
C GLY A 194 -1.39 1.25 36.00
N VAL A 195 -2.69 1.61 35.96
CA VAL A 195 -3.46 1.91 34.74
C VAL A 195 -2.83 3.06 33.96
N SER A 196 -2.53 2.83 32.68
CA SER A 196 -2.01 3.85 31.76
C SER A 196 -3.10 4.87 31.39
N GLU A 197 -2.69 6.09 31.09
CA GLU A 197 -3.62 7.13 30.61
C GLU A 197 -4.30 6.70 29.30
N ASN A 198 -3.57 6.02 28.40
CA ASN A 198 -4.11 5.52 27.13
C ASN A 198 -5.23 4.49 27.36
N LEU A 199 -4.99 3.52 28.25
CA LEU A 199 -5.97 2.50 28.61
C LEU A 199 -7.23 3.11 29.22
N ARG A 200 -7.09 4.16 30.05
CA ARG A 200 -8.22 4.89 30.60
C ARG A 200 -9.12 5.48 29.51
N TRP A 201 -8.53 6.12 28.50
CA TRP A 201 -9.28 6.69 27.39
C TRP A 201 -9.88 5.63 26.46
N LEU A 202 -9.17 4.53 26.22
CA LEU A 202 -9.72 3.38 25.50
C LEU A 202 -10.93 2.79 26.22
N ALA A 203 -10.85 2.58 27.54
CA ALA A 203 -11.95 2.04 28.34
C ALA A 203 -13.17 2.98 28.43
N ALA A 204 -12.95 4.29 28.34
CA ALA A 204 -14.04 5.28 28.28
C ALA A 204 -14.83 5.21 26.96
N GLY A 205 -14.16 4.82 25.86
CA GLY A 205 -14.71 4.70 24.52
C GLY A 205 -14.61 6.00 23.70
N PRO A 206 -14.77 5.90 22.37
CA PRO A 206 -14.66 7.03 21.46
C PRO A 206 -15.91 7.92 21.46
N ASN A 207 -15.77 9.14 20.96
CA ASN A 207 -16.89 10.07 20.77
C ASN A 207 -17.87 9.58 19.69
N MET A 208 -19.17 9.73 19.95
CA MET A 208 -20.26 9.41 19.00
C MET A 208 -20.27 10.30 17.76
N ALA A 209 -19.74 11.52 17.87
CA ALA A 209 -19.55 12.42 16.75
C ALA A 209 -18.22 12.08 16.05
N VAL A 210 -18.27 11.19 15.06
CA VAL A 210 -17.08 10.63 14.39
C VAL A 210 -16.69 11.52 13.20
N PRO A 211 -15.44 12.00 13.13
CA PRO A 211 -14.84 12.57 11.92
C PRO A 211 -14.73 11.56 10.78
N LEU A 212 -15.19 11.94 9.58
CA LEU A 212 -15.07 11.18 8.34
C LEU A 212 -14.26 11.91 7.28
N TYR A 213 -13.51 11.13 6.51
CA TYR A 213 -12.67 11.64 5.43
C TYR A 213 -12.90 10.88 4.13
N ARG A 214 -12.69 11.57 3.00
CA ARG A 214 -12.73 10.97 1.66
C ARG A 214 -11.39 10.38 1.25
N ASN A 215 -10.31 10.91 1.81
CA ASN A 215 -8.97 10.42 1.57
C ASN A 215 -8.06 10.70 2.77
N TYR A 216 -7.15 9.76 3.02
CA TYR A 216 -6.32 9.72 4.20
C TYR A 216 -4.93 9.21 3.83
N LEU A 217 -3.89 9.82 4.40
CA LEU A 217 -2.52 9.38 4.26
C LEU A 217 -2.17 8.51 5.47
N ILE A 218 -1.73 7.28 5.25
CA ILE A 218 -1.25 6.37 6.31
C ILE A 218 0.16 5.94 5.95
N LYS A 219 1.15 6.29 6.78
CA LYS A 219 2.57 5.92 6.57
C LYS A 219 3.05 6.21 5.13
N GLY A 220 2.70 7.36 4.58
CA GLY A 220 3.05 7.76 3.22
C GLY A 220 2.18 7.17 2.09
N ILE A 221 1.28 6.23 2.38
CA ILE A 221 0.37 5.63 1.41
C ILE A 221 -0.98 6.36 1.47
N LYS A 222 -1.48 6.78 0.30
CA LYS A 222 -2.76 7.49 0.18
C LYS A 222 -3.88 6.49 -0.02
N PHE A 223 -4.86 6.48 0.88
CA PHE A 223 -6.08 5.71 0.78
C PHE A 223 -7.26 6.63 0.42
N ASN A 224 -8.19 6.13 -0.40
CA ASN A 224 -9.44 6.82 -0.75
C ASN A 224 -10.64 5.94 -0.38
N ILE A 225 -11.79 6.57 -0.15
CA ILE A 225 -13.07 5.84 -0.16
C ILE A 225 -13.47 5.48 -1.60
N LYS A 226 -14.21 4.40 -1.79
CA LYS A 226 -14.67 3.93 -3.10
C LYS A 226 -15.37 5.00 -3.93
N ALA A 227 -16.29 5.75 -3.31
CA ALA A 227 -17.00 6.84 -3.98
C ALA A 227 -16.07 7.94 -4.52
N GLN A 228 -14.88 8.11 -3.94
CA GLN A 228 -13.87 9.07 -4.40
C GLN A 228 -13.04 8.52 -5.57
N ASP A 229 -12.84 7.20 -5.61
CA ASP A 229 -12.18 6.52 -6.72
C ASP A 229 -13.07 6.42 -7.96
N ASP A 230 -14.39 6.26 -7.79
CA ASP A 230 -15.35 6.15 -8.90
C ASP A 230 -15.42 7.39 -9.79
N VAL A 231 -14.95 8.53 -9.30
CA VAL A 231 -14.87 9.79 -10.05
C VAL A 231 -13.44 10.15 -10.46
N ARG A 232 -12.49 9.22 -10.33
CA ARG A 232 -11.07 9.41 -10.63
C ARG A 232 -10.56 8.33 -11.57
N THR A 233 -9.44 8.63 -12.23
CA THR A 233 -8.69 7.66 -13.05
C THR A 233 -7.78 6.75 -12.22
N THR A 234 -7.59 7.05 -10.93
CA THR A 234 -6.71 6.30 -10.02
C THR A 234 -7.52 5.57 -8.96
N GLN A 235 -7.08 4.35 -8.61
CA GLN A 235 -7.69 3.52 -7.58
C GLN A 235 -6.78 3.45 -6.34
N ASN A 236 -7.32 3.80 -5.18
CA ASN A 236 -6.64 3.79 -3.88
C ASN A 236 -7.55 3.25 -2.74
N SER A 237 -8.73 2.70 -3.06
CA SER A 237 -9.68 2.15 -2.10
C SER A 237 -9.53 0.65 -1.84
N GLY A 238 -8.72 -0.06 -2.63
CA GLY A 238 -8.48 -1.48 -2.43
C GLY A 238 -7.54 -1.74 -1.26
N VAL A 239 -7.93 -2.67 -0.38
CA VAL A 239 -7.16 -3.05 0.81
C VAL A 239 -7.01 -4.56 0.94
N TYR A 240 -5.84 -4.97 1.41
CA TYR A 240 -5.50 -6.33 1.77
C TYR A 240 -5.13 -6.42 3.24
N LEU A 241 -5.70 -7.38 3.96
CA LEU A 241 -5.39 -7.69 5.35
C LEU A 241 -4.92 -9.14 5.45
N LEU A 242 -3.73 -9.37 5.99
CA LEU A 242 -3.27 -10.71 6.36
C LEU A 242 -3.58 -10.93 7.84
N ALA A 243 -4.55 -11.80 8.14
CA ALA A 243 -4.95 -12.09 9.52
C ALA A 243 -4.71 -13.57 9.87
N GLN A 244 -4.33 -13.82 11.13
CA GLN A 244 -4.31 -15.17 11.68
C GLN A 244 -5.73 -15.58 12.05
N THR A 245 -6.27 -16.60 11.38
CA THR A 245 -7.65 -17.04 11.58
C THR A 245 -7.72 -18.54 11.81
N MET A 246 -8.75 -18.97 12.55
CA MET A 246 -9.05 -20.39 12.73
C MET A 246 -9.74 -20.94 11.48
N GLN A 247 -9.02 -21.74 10.71
CA GLN A 247 -9.56 -22.46 9.56
C GLN A 247 -10.11 -23.81 9.96
N VAL A 248 -11.25 -24.18 9.38
CA VAL A 248 -11.85 -25.52 9.50
C VAL A 248 -11.95 -26.10 8.10
N ALA A 249 -11.59 -27.38 7.91
CA ALA A 249 -11.60 -28.00 6.58
C ALA A 249 -13.03 -28.16 6.02
N SER A 250 -14.04 -28.13 6.89
CA SER A 250 -15.45 -28.04 6.50
C SER A 250 -16.30 -27.51 7.66
N ALA A 251 -17.55 -27.12 7.38
CA ALA A 251 -18.53 -26.75 8.41
C ALA A 251 -18.80 -27.88 9.45
N LYS A 252 -18.41 -29.13 9.16
CA LYS A 252 -18.54 -30.29 10.07
C LYS A 252 -17.25 -30.62 10.82
N ASP A 253 -16.15 -29.95 10.48
CA ASP A 253 -14.84 -30.19 11.09
C ASP A 253 -14.81 -29.58 12.50
N LYS A 254 -14.28 -30.35 13.45
CA LYS A 254 -14.19 -29.98 14.87
C LYS A 254 -12.77 -29.58 15.28
N ASN A 255 -11.81 -29.67 14.36
CA ASN A 255 -10.40 -29.40 14.62
C ASN A 255 -9.94 -28.17 13.83
N PRO A 256 -10.18 -26.95 14.36
CA PRO A 256 -9.71 -25.74 13.71
C PRO A 256 -8.17 -25.67 13.73
N ILE A 257 -7.56 -25.32 12.59
CA ILE A 257 -6.13 -25.03 12.44
C ILE A 257 -5.96 -23.51 12.37
N LEU A 258 -5.01 -22.96 13.12
CA LEU A 258 -4.66 -21.53 13.02
C LEU A 258 -3.75 -21.33 11.81
N SER A 259 -4.19 -20.52 10.84
CA SER A 259 -3.38 -20.20 9.66
C SER A 259 -3.57 -18.75 9.22
N ASN A 260 -2.59 -18.23 8.47
CA ASN A 260 -2.67 -16.91 7.90
C ASN A 260 -3.65 -16.92 6.71
N MET A 261 -4.68 -16.08 6.75
CA MET A 261 -5.64 -15.91 5.68
C MET A 261 -5.63 -14.45 5.20
N GLY A 262 -5.57 -14.27 3.88
CA GLY A 262 -5.64 -12.98 3.23
C GLY A 262 -7.09 -12.58 3.00
N PHE A 263 -7.45 -11.38 3.43
CA PHE A 263 -8.75 -10.75 3.20
C PHE A 263 -8.57 -9.58 2.24
N TYR A 264 -9.44 -9.53 1.24
CA TYR A 264 -9.47 -8.49 0.23
C TYR A 264 -10.71 -7.64 0.46
N GLY A 265 -10.58 -6.32 0.36
CA GLY A 265 -11.68 -5.41 0.68
C GLY A 265 -11.61 -4.10 -0.08
N VAL A 266 -12.74 -3.39 -0.03
CA VAL A 266 -12.89 -2.05 -0.60
C VAL A 266 -13.28 -1.09 0.52
N ILE A 267 -12.51 -0.01 0.68
CA ILE A 267 -12.81 1.03 1.68
C ILE A 267 -14.08 1.78 1.29
N GLN A 268 -15.11 1.70 2.14
CA GLN A 268 -16.35 2.46 2.01
C GLN A 268 -16.33 3.75 2.82
N LYS A 269 -15.78 3.71 4.04
CA LYS A 269 -15.64 4.89 4.91
C LYS A 269 -14.30 4.89 5.61
N ILE A 270 -13.76 6.09 5.83
CA ILE A 270 -12.59 6.32 6.68
C ILE A 270 -13.07 7.12 7.88
N TRP A 271 -12.88 6.57 9.08
CA TRP A 271 -13.26 7.17 10.36
C TRP A 271 -12.02 7.47 11.17
N ASP A 272 -11.98 8.62 11.84
CA ASP A 272 -11.07 8.83 12.97
C ASP A 272 -11.85 8.65 14.26
N LEU A 273 -11.54 7.62 15.03
CA LEU A 273 -12.15 7.41 16.34
C LEU A 273 -11.47 8.35 17.34
N ASP A 274 -12.21 9.34 17.83
CA ASP A 274 -11.72 10.33 18.80
C ASP A 274 -11.91 9.86 20.24
N TYR A 275 -10.80 9.56 20.92
CA TYR A 275 -10.74 9.18 22.34
C TYR A 275 -10.35 10.36 23.24
N GLN A 276 -10.61 11.59 22.79
CA GLN A 276 -10.27 12.88 23.41
C GLN A 276 -8.77 13.21 23.44
N LYS A 277 -7.91 12.27 23.87
CA LYS A 277 -6.45 12.47 23.90
C LYS A 277 -5.74 12.10 22.61
N PHE A 278 -6.29 11.15 21.88
CA PHE A 278 -5.73 10.66 20.63
C PHE A 278 -6.85 10.21 19.71
N THR A 279 -6.52 10.10 18.43
CA THR A 279 -7.42 9.64 17.38
C THR A 279 -6.85 8.39 16.73
N ILE A 280 -7.70 7.40 16.46
CA ILE A 280 -7.30 6.17 15.77
C ILE A 280 -8.03 6.10 14.43
N PRO A 281 -7.32 6.17 13.29
CA PRO A 281 -7.93 6.00 11.99
C PRO A 281 -8.30 4.54 11.74
N VAL A 282 -9.56 4.28 11.42
CA VAL A 282 -10.10 2.97 11.06
C VAL A 282 -10.79 3.04 9.70
N PHE A 283 -10.68 1.97 8.94
CA PHE A 283 -11.39 1.81 7.67
C PHE A 283 -12.59 0.91 7.88
N ARG A 284 -13.74 1.35 7.36
CA ARG A 284 -14.90 0.48 7.16
C ARG A 284 -14.85 -0.05 5.73
N CYS A 285 -14.73 -1.36 5.61
CA CYS A 285 -14.51 -2.04 4.35
C CYS A 285 -15.67 -2.99 4.02
N ASP A 286 -15.96 -3.10 2.73
CA ASP A 286 -16.69 -4.25 2.20
C ASP A 286 -15.66 -5.34 1.89
N TRP A 287 -15.62 -6.38 2.72
CA TRP A 287 -14.72 -7.51 2.56
C TRP A 287 -15.31 -8.54 1.60
N ILE A 288 -14.49 -9.07 0.70
CA ILE A 288 -14.87 -10.12 -0.23
C ILE A 288 -15.00 -11.45 0.54
N ASP A 289 -16.10 -12.16 0.31
CA ASP A 289 -16.36 -13.49 0.86
C ASP A 289 -15.46 -14.55 0.21
N SER A 290 -15.19 -15.65 0.92
CA SER A 290 -14.37 -16.74 0.39
C SER A 290 -14.94 -17.38 -0.88
N SER A 291 -16.26 -17.32 -1.10
CA SER A 291 -16.89 -17.78 -2.35
C SER A 291 -16.63 -16.86 -3.55
N GLY A 292 -16.18 -15.63 -3.31
CA GLY A 292 -15.78 -14.66 -4.32
C GLY A 292 -14.28 -14.63 -4.59
N LEU A 293 -13.53 -15.65 -4.19
CA LEU A 293 -12.08 -15.75 -4.36
C LEU A 293 -11.70 -16.97 -5.18
N VAL A 294 -10.91 -16.77 -6.23
CA VAL A 294 -10.32 -17.83 -7.05
C VAL A 294 -8.86 -17.48 -7.31
N VAL A 295 -7.99 -18.49 -7.31
CA VAL A 295 -6.62 -18.35 -7.84
C VAL A 295 -6.59 -19.09 -9.17
N ASP A 296 -6.20 -18.39 -10.24
CA ASP A 296 -6.13 -18.98 -11.56
C ASP A 296 -4.90 -19.89 -11.74
N GLU A 297 -4.79 -20.53 -12.90
CA GLU A 297 -3.69 -21.44 -13.22
C GLU A 297 -2.32 -20.74 -13.31
N LEU A 298 -2.32 -19.41 -13.47
CA LEU A 298 -1.12 -18.57 -13.55
C LEU A 298 -0.71 -18.02 -12.17
N GLY A 299 -1.51 -18.28 -11.12
CA GLY A 299 -1.26 -17.82 -9.76
C GLY A 299 -1.83 -16.44 -9.43
N PHE A 300 -2.61 -15.82 -10.31
CA PHE A 300 -3.29 -14.56 -10.00
C PHE A 300 -4.49 -14.79 -9.10
N THR A 301 -4.67 -13.91 -8.11
CA THR A 301 -5.89 -13.90 -7.30
C THR A 301 -6.96 -13.07 -8.01
N LEU A 302 -8.08 -13.71 -8.30
CA LEU A 302 -9.29 -13.12 -8.85
C LEU A 302 -10.33 -12.93 -7.74
N VAL A 303 -10.95 -11.76 -7.72
CA VAL A 303 -12.02 -11.41 -6.78
C VAL A 303 -13.32 -11.07 -7.51
N ASP A 304 -14.45 -11.53 -7.00
CA ASP A 304 -15.78 -11.02 -7.36
C ASP A 304 -16.21 -9.97 -6.32
N LEU A 305 -16.11 -8.69 -6.70
CA LEU A 305 -16.42 -7.55 -5.82
C LEU A 305 -17.91 -7.50 -5.41
N SER A 306 -18.80 -8.26 -6.06
CA SER A 306 -20.21 -8.35 -5.67
C SER A 306 -20.46 -9.30 -4.49
N LYS A 307 -19.51 -10.20 -4.21
CA LYS A 307 -19.60 -11.21 -3.14
C LYS A 307 -19.10 -10.66 -1.82
N ILE A 308 -19.90 -9.80 -1.19
CA ILE A 308 -19.53 -9.18 0.09
C ILE A 308 -19.83 -10.13 1.27
N GLY A 309 -18.78 -10.48 2.01
CA GLY A 309 -18.81 -11.28 3.24
C GLY A 309 -18.63 -10.45 4.50
N HIS A 310 -18.35 -11.13 5.63
CA HIS A 310 -17.88 -10.52 6.89
C HIS A 310 -18.67 -9.30 7.40
N ARG A 311 -20.01 -9.30 7.25
CA ARG A 311 -20.85 -8.13 7.58
C ARG A 311 -20.82 -7.71 9.06
N ASN A 312 -20.40 -8.59 9.95
CA ASN A 312 -20.26 -8.33 11.38
C ASN A 312 -18.84 -7.89 11.78
N ASP A 313 -17.92 -7.82 10.81
CA ASP A 313 -16.50 -7.50 11.03
C ASP A 313 -16.01 -6.60 9.88
N GLN A 314 -16.55 -5.38 9.83
CA GLN A 314 -16.33 -4.44 8.73
C GLN A 314 -15.16 -3.48 8.97
N PHE A 315 -14.60 -3.45 10.17
CA PHE A 315 -13.61 -2.45 10.56
C PHE A 315 -12.21 -3.03 10.58
N VAL A 316 -11.23 -2.20 10.27
CA VAL A 316 -9.81 -2.53 10.37
C VAL A 316 -9.02 -1.30 10.75
N LEU A 317 -7.93 -1.47 11.52
CA LEU A 317 -6.99 -0.39 11.76
C LEU A 317 -6.33 0.00 10.44
N ALA A 318 -6.32 1.30 10.13
CA ALA A 318 -5.74 1.78 8.89
C ALA A 318 -4.25 1.39 8.73
N SER A 319 -3.54 1.17 9.84
CA SER A 319 -2.13 0.77 9.88
C SER A 319 -1.86 -0.71 9.59
N GLN A 320 -2.89 -1.58 9.58
CA GLN A 320 -2.76 -3.03 9.38
C GLN A 320 -2.96 -3.46 7.92
N VAL A 321 -3.58 -2.61 7.10
CA VAL A 321 -3.87 -2.95 5.70
C VAL A 321 -2.73 -2.59 4.76
N LYS A 322 -2.59 -3.37 3.69
CA LYS A 322 -1.80 -3.02 2.52
C LYS A 322 -2.72 -2.48 1.42
N GLN A 323 -2.25 -1.49 0.67
CA GLN A 323 -2.98 -1.01 -0.51
C GLN A 323 -2.85 -2.01 -1.66
N ILE A 324 -3.97 -2.29 -2.31
CA ILE A 324 -4.07 -3.10 -3.53
C ILE A 324 -4.97 -2.39 -4.54
N PHE A 325 -4.98 -2.87 -5.77
CA PHE A 325 -5.88 -2.42 -6.81
C PHE A 325 -6.50 -3.60 -7.55
N PHE A 326 -7.73 -3.39 -8.02
CA PHE A 326 -8.53 -4.35 -8.75
C PHE A 326 -8.58 -3.91 -10.22
N VAL A 327 -8.19 -4.84 -11.10
CA VAL A 327 -8.25 -4.65 -12.56
C VAL A 327 -9.27 -5.63 -13.11
N ASP A 328 -10.26 -5.14 -13.84
CA ASP A 328 -11.28 -5.98 -14.45
C ASP A 328 -10.66 -7.05 -15.35
N ASP A 329 -11.08 -8.29 -15.16
CA ASP A 329 -10.65 -9.41 -16.00
C ASP A 329 -11.39 -9.35 -17.34
N PRO A 330 -10.67 -9.15 -18.48
CA PRO A 330 -11.30 -9.09 -19.79
C PRO A 330 -11.88 -10.44 -20.24
N MET A 331 -11.39 -11.56 -19.71
CA MET A 331 -11.86 -12.91 -20.03
C MET A 331 -13.07 -13.32 -19.17
N HIS A 332 -13.12 -12.88 -17.92
CA HIS A 332 -14.18 -13.23 -16.97
C HIS A 332 -14.88 -11.99 -16.41
N ARG A 333 -15.91 -11.52 -17.12
CA ARG A 333 -16.75 -10.40 -16.67
C ARG A 333 -17.29 -10.63 -15.26
N GLY A 334 -17.11 -9.64 -14.39
CA GLY A 334 -17.52 -9.69 -12.98
C GLY A 334 -16.40 -10.09 -12.03
N TRP A 335 -15.26 -10.56 -12.55
CA TRP A 335 -14.05 -10.81 -11.79
C TRP A 335 -13.03 -9.70 -12.01
N SER A 336 -12.25 -9.42 -10.98
CA SER A 336 -11.11 -8.50 -11.05
C SER A 336 -9.86 -9.19 -10.55
N VAL A 337 -8.75 -9.02 -11.26
CA VAL A 337 -7.42 -9.43 -10.83
C VAL A 337 -6.96 -8.49 -9.70
N VAL A 338 -6.48 -9.07 -8.61
CA VAL A 338 -5.87 -8.32 -7.51
C VAL A 338 -4.40 -8.09 -7.80
N LEU A 339 -3.99 -6.83 -7.72
CA LEU A 339 -2.60 -6.44 -7.88
C LEU A 339 -2.14 -5.64 -6.66
N SER A 340 -0.94 -5.95 -6.18
CA SER A 340 -0.24 -5.18 -5.16
C SER A 340 0.83 -4.33 -5.83
N MET A 341 1.02 -3.10 -5.35
CA MET A 341 2.23 -2.37 -5.74
C MET A 341 3.40 -2.87 -4.90
N PRO A 342 4.56 -3.15 -5.50
CA PRO A 342 5.78 -3.34 -4.72
C PRO A 342 6.05 -2.07 -3.91
N ASN A 343 6.64 -2.24 -2.72
CA ASN A 343 7.05 -1.10 -1.90
C ASN A 343 7.94 -0.22 -2.75
N ARG A 344 7.48 1.00 -3.00
CA ARG A 344 8.27 2.05 -3.67
C ARG A 344 9.35 2.52 -2.72
N GLU A 345 10.40 1.73 -2.51
CA GLU A 345 11.65 2.19 -1.92
C GLU A 345 12.41 3.05 -2.94
N TYR A 346 11.76 4.12 -3.43
CA TYR A 346 12.48 5.19 -4.09
C TYR A 346 13.16 6.01 -3.00
N ASN A 347 14.31 5.54 -2.55
CA ASN A 347 15.32 6.44 -2.02
C ASN A 347 15.76 7.31 -3.22
N ASN A 348 15.12 8.45 -3.40
CA ASN A 348 15.65 9.53 -4.23
C ASN A 348 16.94 10.04 -3.55
N VAL A 349 18.02 9.26 -3.67
CA VAL A 349 19.38 9.76 -3.50
C VAL A 349 19.64 10.58 -4.76
N ILE A 350 19.14 11.82 -4.75
CA ILE A 350 19.61 12.83 -5.70
C ILE A 350 20.94 13.32 -5.13
N GLY A 351 21.98 12.54 -5.41
CA GLY A 351 23.36 12.98 -5.45
C GLY A 351 23.83 12.72 -6.86
N ASP A 352 24.26 13.77 -7.53
CA ASP A 352 24.82 13.75 -8.87
C ASP A 352 25.92 12.69 -9.00
N GLU A 353 26.06 12.18 -10.22
CA GLU A 353 27.21 11.38 -10.69
C GLU A 353 27.43 10.04 -9.98
N VAL A 354 26.80 8.99 -10.50
CA VAL A 354 27.39 7.69 -10.89
C VAL A 354 26.21 6.81 -11.30
N LEU A 355 26.24 6.33 -12.55
CA LEU A 355 25.45 5.17 -12.99
C LEU A 355 25.93 3.97 -12.17
N GLY A 356 25.48 3.88 -10.91
CA GLY A 356 25.63 2.72 -10.06
C GLY A 356 24.49 1.77 -10.36
N ASP A 357 24.82 0.50 -10.51
CA ASP A 357 23.89 -0.56 -10.89
C ASP A 357 22.57 -0.46 -10.11
N VAL A 358 21.48 -0.29 -10.86
CA VAL A 358 20.13 -0.43 -10.33
C VAL A 358 19.93 -1.91 -10.02
N ILE A 359 20.26 -2.32 -8.80
CA ILE A 359 19.84 -3.61 -8.27
C ILE A 359 18.36 -3.47 -7.91
N ILE A 360 17.51 -3.93 -8.82
CA ILE A 360 16.10 -4.18 -8.52
C ILE A 360 16.06 -5.47 -7.71
N GLU A 361 15.92 -5.37 -6.38
CA GLU A 361 15.47 -6.51 -5.57
C GLU A 361 13.98 -6.75 -5.86
N CYS A 362 13.70 -7.47 -6.94
CA CYS A 362 12.42 -8.15 -7.09
C CYS A 362 12.40 -9.30 -6.06
N GLU A 363 11.41 -9.34 -5.18
CA GLU A 363 11.09 -10.62 -4.52
C GLU A 363 10.85 -11.67 -5.63
N PRO A 364 11.46 -12.86 -5.53
CA PRO A 364 11.47 -13.80 -6.63
C PRO A 364 10.05 -14.28 -6.93
N PHE A 365 9.60 -14.04 -8.16
CA PHE A 365 8.32 -14.51 -8.69
C PHE A 365 8.21 -16.04 -8.82
N THR A 366 9.25 -16.79 -8.45
CA THR A 366 9.27 -18.25 -8.50
C THR A 366 10.17 -18.81 -7.39
N ARG A 367 9.59 -19.55 -6.43
CA ARG A 367 10.36 -20.51 -5.61
C ARG A 367 10.78 -21.67 -6.53
N GLY A 368 11.94 -21.55 -7.15
CA GLY A 368 12.53 -22.59 -8.00
C GLY A 368 13.17 -22.06 -9.26
N MET A 369 14.27 -21.31 -9.14
CA MET A 369 15.21 -21.17 -10.25
C MET A 369 16.07 -22.43 -10.32
N PRO A 370 16.06 -23.20 -11.43
CA PRO A 370 17.20 -24.04 -11.76
C PRO A 370 18.38 -23.14 -12.14
N ASN A 371 19.59 -23.53 -11.75
CA ASN A 371 20.82 -22.87 -12.19
C ASN A 371 20.86 -22.87 -13.72
N VAL A 372 21.10 -21.70 -14.32
CA VAL A 372 21.46 -21.62 -15.73
C VAL A 372 22.91 -22.04 -15.84
N ASP A 373 23.16 -23.22 -16.42
CA ASP A 373 24.51 -23.61 -16.79
C ASP A 373 25.05 -22.56 -17.77
N THR A 374 26.14 -21.90 -17.38
CA THR A 374 26.94 -21.06 -18.26
C THR A 374 27.48 -21.94 -19.39
N PHE A 375 27.20 -21.54 -20.64
CA PHE A 375 27.66 -22.21 -21.86
C PHE A 375 29.18 -22.06 -22.11
N ASP A 376 30.01 -22.29 -21.09
CA ASP A 376 31.48 -22.29 -21.23
C ASP A 376 32.08 -23.72 -21.31
N GLU A 377 31.25 -24.76 -21.32
CA GLU A 377 31.72 -26.15 -21.54
C GLU A 377 30.90 -26.89 -22.60
N VAL A 378 31.04 -26.48 -23.85
CA VAL A 378 30.86 -27.39 -24.99
C VAL A 378 31.98 -27.14 -26.00
N VAL A 379 33.04 -27.95 -25.89
CA VAL A 379 33.94 -28.31 -26.99
C VAL A 379 33.62 -29.73 -27.40
#